data_AF-A0A182PR78-F1
#
_entry.id   AF-A0A182PR78-F1
#
_cell.length_a   1.000
_cell.length_b   1.000
_cell.length_c   1.000
_cell.angle_alpha   90.00
_cell.angle_beta   90.00
_cell.angle_gamma   90.00
#
_symmetry.space_group_name_H-M   'P 1'
#
loop_
_entity.id
_entity.type
_entity.pdbx_description
1 polymer ?
#
loop_
_entity_poly.entity_id
_entity_poly.type
_entity_poly.pdbx_seq_one_letter_code
_entity_poly.pdbx_strand_id
1 'polypeptide(L)'
;MNLQSLFQDFNPRVEGDSYSHFKAMLISLSLHLILLMFELLACDRLTSGRHLWVLVFIPLIFGSAASVGACVWAVKHDRSFELELFCAVNALQFVFLPLKLDGLVSWSWEVVFVPLWIVLCLSLVAVLYSIIFSVILLRTPEVSMQQKKSALCSAIGNCATVIPVLVFQVLLADKLDEDLNWPFIAVAGPLLVALFTLILLSFNAKGGNKWWFGIRKNFSQFLLGVLPCLQEYGNISYHTDSGQTVPLDSTNVQLDDFEKYDRKGKKALTKKNDHLKPVVPIVSIELPD
;
A
#
# COMPACT_ATOMS: atom_id res chain seq x y z
N MET A 1 -26.40 39.08 19.71
CA MET A 1 -25.80 37.76 19.41
C MET A 1 -26.81 36.97 18.62
N ASN A 2 -26.54 36.73 17.34
CA ASN A 2 -27.49 36.11 16.42
C ASN A 2 -27.30 34.59 16.50
N LEU A 3 -28.22 33.88 17.18
CA LEU A 3 -28.13 32.42 17.37
C LEU A 3 -28.13 31.65 16.03
N GLN A 4 -28.59 32.25 14.93
CA GLN A 4 -28.51 31.68 13.59
C GLN A 4 -27.08 31.55 13.04
N SER A 5 -26.14 32.43 13.40
CA SER A 5 -24.76 32.33 12.92
C SER A 5 -23.95 31.27 13.64
N LEU A 6 -24.42 30.80 14.82
CA LEU A 6 -23.76 29.76 15.61
C LEU A 6 -24.18 28.34 15.16
N PHE A 7 -25.33 28.23 14.49
CA PHE A 7 -25.81 26.99 13.85
C PHE A 7 -25.39 26.86 12.38
N GLN A 8 -24.82 27.90 11.78
CA GLN A 8 -24.38 27.88 10.38
C GLN A 8 -23.01 27.20 10.19
N ASP A 9 -22.24 27.07 11.28
CA ASP A 9 -21.00 26.28 11.35
C ASP A 9 -21.23 24.81 11.75
N PHE A 10 -22.45 24.44 12.13
CA PHE A 10 -22.81 23.05 12.34
C PHE A 10 -23.08 22.43 10.97
N ASN A 11 -22.02 21.98 10.29
CA ASN A 11 -22.14 21.23 9.05
C ASN A 11 -22.30 19.74 9.40
N PRO A 12 -23.54 19.19 9.48
CA PRO A 12 -23.78 17.81 9.90
C PRO A 12 -23.08 16.77 9.01
N ARG A 13 -22.67 17.16 7.79
CA ARG A 13 -21.90 16.32 6.88
C ARG A 13 -20.47 16.07 7.39
N VAL A 14 -19.79 17.07 7.94
CA VAL A 14 -18.40 16.95 8.44
C VAL A 14 -18.34 16.06 9.69
N GLU A 15 -19.38 16.11 10.52
CA GLU A 15 -19.50 15.30 11.73
C GLU A 15 -19.90 13.86 11.41
N GLY A 16 -20.77 13.66 10.40
CA GLY A 16 -21.09 12.35 9.84
C GLY A 16 -19.89 11.65 9.21
N ASP A 17 -19.04 12.38 8.49
CA ASP A 17 -17.80 11.87 7.89
C ASP A 17 -16.76 11.52 8.95
N SER A 18 -16.65 12.32 10.02
CA SER A 18 -15.76 12.02 11.15
C SER A 18 -16.18 10.76 11.91
N TYR A 19 -17.48 10.57 12.09
CA TYR A 19 -18.05 9.39 12.76
C TYR A 19 -17.88 8.10 11.92
N SER A 20 -18.03 8.17 10.60
CA SER A 20 -17.81 7.03 9.71
C SER A 20 -16.32 6.63 9.67
N HIS A 21 -15.40 7.60 9.69
CA HIS A 21 -13.96 7.33 9.80
C HIS A 21 -13.57 6.69 11.14
N PHE A 22 -14.16 7.12 12.26
CA PHE A 22 -13.93 6.51 13.55
C PHE A 22 -14.41 5.05 13.60
N LYS A 23 -15.61 4.77 13.06
CA LYS A 23 -16.12 3.39 12.91
C LYS A 23 -15.20 2.52 12.08
N ALA A 24 -14.71 3.04 10.95
CA ALA A 24 -13.76 2.34 10.10
C ALA A 24 -12.46 2.00 10.83
N MET A 25 -11.94 2.93 11.63
CA MET A 25 -10.75 2.70 12.46
C MET A 25 -10.97 1.60 13.49
N LEU A 26 -12.13 1.59 14.16
CA LEU A 26 -12.49 0.53 15.11
C LEU A 26 -12.62 -0.83 14.44
N ILE A 27 -13.25 -0.91 13.26
CA ILE A 27 -13.34 -2.15 12.48
C ILE A 27 -11.95 -2.65 12.13
N SER A 28 -11.08 -1.79 11.60
CA SER A 28 -9.69 -2.15 11.29
C SER A 28 -8.95 -2.66 12.52
N LEU A 29 -8.99 -1.92 13.64
CA LEU A 29 -8.37 -2.33 14.91
C LEU A 29 -8.88 -3.70 15.36
N SER A 30 -10.19 -3.94 15.30
CA SER A 30 -10.78 -5.21 15.71
C SER A 30 -10.26 -6.39 14.87
N LEU A 31 -10.09 -6.22 13.56
CA LEU A 31 -9.52 -7.25 12.68
C LEU A 31 -8.07 -7.55 13.04
N HIS A 32 -7.26 -6.53 13.34
CA HIS A 32 -5.87 -6.75 13.77
C HIS A 32 -5.79 -7.48 15.11
N LEU A 33 -6.68 -7.19 16.06
CA LEU A 33 -6.75 -7.92 17.33
C LEU A 33 -7.17 -9.39 17.11
N ILE A 34 -8.07 -9.66 16.17
CA ILE A 34 -8.44 -11.02 15.78
C ILE A 34 -7.25 -11.77 15.15
N LEU A 35 -6.49 -11.12 14.27
CA LEU A 35 -5.28 -11.68 13.67
C LEU A 35 -4.21 -11.97 14.74
N LEU A 36 -4.01 -11.04 15.67
CA LEU A 36 -3.09 -11.23 16.81
C LEU A 36 -3.54 -12.42 17.68
N MET A 37 -4.84 -12.54 17.96
CA MET A 37 -5.37 -13.68 18.71
C MET A 37 -5.12 -15.00 18.00
N PHE A 38 -5.32 -15.06 16.68
CA PHE A 38 -4.98 -16.23 15.87
C PHE A 38 -3.49 -16.58 15.96
N GLU A 39 -2.60 -15.59 15.82
CA GLU A 39 -1.15 -15.80 15.88
C GLU A 39 -0.72 -16.36 17.24
N LEU A 40 -1.24 -15.81 18.34
CA LEU A 40 -0.96 -16.32 19.69
C LEU A 40 -1.40 -17.78 19.86
N LEU A 41 -2.60 -18.12 19.38
CA LEU A 41 -3.11 -19.50 19.45
C LEU A 41 -2.33 -20.46 18.56
N ALA A 42 -1.85 -19.99 17.41
CA ALA A 42 -1.03 -20.77 16.48
C ALA A 42 0.36 -21.03 17.07
N CYS A 43 1.00 -20.02 17.67
CA CYS A 43 2.27 -20.16 18.37
C CYS A 43 2.15 -21.13 19.56
N ASP A 44 1.09 -21.03 20.37
CA ASP A 44 0.85 -21.97 21.47
C ASP A 44 0.62 -23.39 20.94
N ARG A 45 -0.13 -23.56 19.84
CA ARG A 45 -0.31 -24.88 19.22
C ARG A 45 1.02 -25.48 18.75
N LEU A 46 1.84 -24.69 18.06
CA LEU A 46 3.13 -25.12 17.53
C LEU A 46 4.13 -25.47 18.65
N THR A 47 4.03 -24.81 19.80
CA THR A 47 4.92 -25.03 20.94
C THR A 47 4.44 -26.17 21.84
N SER A 48 3.15 -26.15 22.21
CA SER A 48 2.58 -27.00 23.26
C SER A 48 1.90 -28.26 22.72
N GLY A 49 1.37 -28.22 21.49
CA GLY A 49 0.67 -29.37 20.90
C GLY A 49 -0.60 -29.82 21.65
N ARG A 50 -1.20 -28.96 22.49
CA ARG A 50 -2.29 -29.34 23.42
C ARG A 50 -3.69 -29.32 22.83
N HIS A 51 -3.99 -28.36 21.96
CA HIS A 51 -5.34 -28.11 21.43
C HIS A 51 -5.44 -28.38 19.93
N LEU A 52 -6.65 -28.52 19.39
CA LEU A 52 -6.89 -28.75 17.96
C LEU A 52 -6.67 -27.47 17.12
N TRP A 53 -6.26 -27.62 15.86
CA TRP A 53 -6.15 -26.51 14.91
C TRP A 53 -7.49 -25.82 14.65
N VAL A 54 -8.60 -26.55 14.69
CA VAL A 54 -9.95 -25.94 14.60
C VAL A 54 -10.14 -24.84 15.66
N LEU A 55 -9.65 -25.04 16.89
CA LEU A 55 -9.73 -24.03 17.95
C LEU A 55 -8.84 -22.82 17.65
N VAL A 56 -7.65 -23.05 17.08
CA VAL A 56 -6.73 -21.99 16.66
C VAL A 56 -7.37 -21.08 15.61
N PHE A 57 -8.16 -21.65 14.70
CA PHE A 57 -8.80 -20.93 13.59
C PHE A 57 -10.15 -20.29 13.94
N ILE A 58 -10.75 -20.54 15.11
CA ILE A 58 -12.00 -19.89 15.57
C ILE A 58 -11.98 -18.35 15.38
N PRO A 59 -10.92 -17.62 15.78
CA PRO A 59 -10.83 -16.18 15.56
C PRO A 59 -11.04 -15.79 14.10
N LEU A 60 -10.40 -16.49 13.17
CA LEU A 60 -10.48 -16.22 11.73
C LEU A 60 -11.82 -16.60 11.12
N ILE A 61 -12.43 -17.69 11.59
CA ILE A 61 -13.77 -18.12 11.14
C ILE A 61 -14.81 -17.09 11.56
N PHE A 62 -14.79 -16.65 12.83
CA PHE A 62 -15.68 -15.60 13.30
C PHE A 62 -15.40 -14.24 12.62
N GLY A 63 -14.11 -13.89 12.49
CA GLY A 63 -13.67 -12.68 11.82
C GLY A 63 -14.09 -12.61 10.36
N SER A 64 -14.03 -13.72 9.62
CA SER A 64 -14.47 -13.77 8.22
C SER A 64 -15.98 -13.61 8.07
N ALA A 65 -16.78 -14.22 8.95
CA ALA A 65 -18.23 -14.01 8.99
C ALA A 65 -18.61 -12.55 9.29
N ALA A 66 -17.97 -11.94 10.28
CA ALA A 66 -18.16 -10.51 10.59
C ALA A 66 -17.72 -9.61 9.42
N SER A 67 -16.66 -10.00 8.71
CA SER A 67 -16.12 -9.25 7.57
C SER A 67 -17.08 -9.17 6.39
N VAL A 68 -17.94 -10.18 6.17
CA VAL A 68 -18.99 -10.12 5.13
C VAL A 68 -19.95 -8.95 5.42
N GLY A 69 -20.40 -8.81 6.66
CA GLY A 69 -21.25 -7.69 7.08
C GLY A 69 -20.53 -6.34 6.95
N ALA A 70 -19.24 -6.31 7.31
CA ALA A 70 -18.41 -5.12 7.16
C ALA A 70 -18.21 -4.71 5.70
N CYS A 71 -18.08 -5.67 4.77
CA CYS A 71 -18.02 -5.41 3.33
C CYS A 71 -19.30 -4.75 2.81
N VAL A 72 -20.48 -5.29 3.17
CA VAL A 72 -21.78 -4.70 2.78
C VAL A 72 -21.94 -3.28 3.32
N TRP A 73 -21.56 -3.07 4.59
CA TRP A 73 -21.56 -1.74 5.20
C TRP A 73 -20.60 -0.78 4.47
N ALA A 74 -19.40 -1.24 4.13
CA ALA A 74 -18.38 -0.42 3.47
C ALA A 74 -18.81 0.00 2.06
N VAL A 75 -19.40 -0.90 1.27
CA VAL A 75 -19.95 -0.59 -0.07
C VAL A 75 -21.03 0.50 0.03
N LYS A 76 -21.91 0.41 1.05
CA LYS A 76 -22.98 1.40 1.25
C LYS A 76 -22.46 2.81 1.59
N HIS A 77 -21.26 2.91 2.17
CA HIS A 77 -20.67 4.17 2.63
C HIS A 77 -19.45 4.60 1.79
N ASP A 78 -19.27 4.03 0.59
CA ASP A 78 -18.16 4.32 -0.34
C ASP A 78 -16.76 4.25 0.32
N ARG A 79 -16.60 3.31 1.26
CA ARG A 79 -15.34 3.08 1.99
C ARG A 79 -14.52 2.01 1.29
N SER A 80 -13.20 2.11 1.27
CA SER A 80 -12.33 0.97 0.95
C SER A 80 -12.36 -0.10 2.06
N PHE A 81 -12.41 -1.38 1.66
CA PHE A 81 -12.58 -2.52 2.58
C PHE A 81 -11.67 -3.70 2.22
N GLU A 82 -10.37 -3.44 2.03
CA GLU A 82 -9.44 -4.44 1.48
C GLU A 82 -9.20 -5.64 2.42
N LEU A 83 -8.96 -5.39 3.71
CA LEU A 83 -8.73 -6.46 4.69
C LEU A 83 -10.02 -7.21 5.01
N GLU A 84 -11.14 -6.49 5.14
CA GLU A 84 -12.46 -7.09 5.30
C GLU A 84 -12.77 -8.04 4.13
N LEU A 85 -12.54 -7.58 2.90
CA LEU A 85 -12.75 -8.39 1.70
C LEU A 85 -11.82 -9.61 1.70
N PHE A 86 -10.55 -9.44 2.06
CA PHE A 86 -9.58 -10.53 2.14
C PHE A 86 -10.04 -11.61 3.14
N CYS A 87 -10.48 -11.22 4.33
CA CYS A 87 -11.01 -12.17 5.31
C CYS A 87 -12.29 -12.85 4.81
N ALA A 88 -13.20 -12.11 4.17
CA ALA A 88 -14.45 -12.66 3.65
C ALA A 88 -14.23 -13.68 2.53
N VAL A 89 -13.38 -13.39 1.54
CA VAL A 89 -13.13 -14.31 0.42
C VAL A 89 -12.39 -15.58 0.84
N ASN A 90 -11.60 -15.51 1.93
CA ASN A 90 -10.87 -16.65 2.48
C ASN A 90 -11.64 -17.42 3.55
N ALA A 91 -12.94 -17.15 3.77
CA ALA A 91 -13.74 -17.80 4.80
C ALA A 91 -13.70 -19.34 4.70
N LEU A 92 -13.83 -19.88 3.47
CA LEU A 92 -13.75 -21.34 3.25
C LEU A 92 -12.35 -21.88 3.54
N GLN A 93 -11.29 -21.13 3.21
CA GLN A 93 -9.91 -21.53 3.47
C GLN A 93 -9.64 -21.69 4.98
N PHE A 94 -10.19 -20.77 5.79
CA PHE A 94 -10.09 -20.82 7.24
C PHE A 94 -10.83 -21.99 7.88
N VAL A 95 -11.74 -22.64 7.16
CA VAL A 95 -12.42 -23.85 7.60
C VAL A 95 -11.69 -25.10 7.11
N PHE A 96 -11.28 -25.16 5.84
CA PHE A 96 -10.66 -26.36 5.28
C PHE A 96 -9.26 -26.66 5.85
N LEU A 97 -8.44 -25.63 6.08
CA LEU A 97 -7.10 -25.78 6.65
C LEU A 97 -7.10 -26.52 8.00
N PRO A 98 -7.78 -26.02 9.05
CA PRO A 98 -7.74 -26.67 10.36
C PRO A 98 -8.35 -28.08 10.34
N LEU A 99 -9.42 -28.31 9.55
CA LEU A 99 -10.01 -29.64 9.41
C LEU A 99 -9.02 -30.66 8.84
N LYS A 100 -8.24 -30.26 7.83
CA LYS A 100 -7.18 -31.10 7.27
C LYS A 100 -6.02 -31.28 8.24
N LEU A 101 -5.58 -30.19 8.90
CA LEU A 101 -4.47 -30.21 9.85
C LEU A 101 -4.74 -31.08 11.09
N ASP A 102 -6.00 -31.17 11.51
CA ASP A 102 -6.43 -32.06 12.61
C ASP A 102 -6.71 -33.50 12.15
N GLY A 103 -6.57 -33.80 10.85
CA GLY A 103 -6.82 -35.14 10.30
C GLY A 103 -8.30 -35.56 10.32
N LEU A 104 -9.22 -34.61 10.51
CA LEU A 104 -10.67 -34.86 10.46
C LEU A 104 -11.15 -35.19 9.05
N VAL A 105 -10.35 -34.82 8.04
CA VAL A 105 -10.68 -34.95 6.62
C VAL A 105 -9.47 -35.49 5.85
N SER A 106 -9.71 -36.49 4.99
CA SER A 106 -8.67 -37.19 4.22
C SER A 106 -8.48 -36.69 2.79
N TRP A 107 -8.93 -35.47 2.46
CA TRP A 107 -8.80 -34.88 1.11
C TRP A 107 -7.33 -34.59 0.77
N SER A 108 -6.98 -34.53 -0.52
CA SER A 108 -5.67 -34.01 -0.94
C SER A 108 -5.52 -32.53 -0.61
N TRP A 109 -4.28 -32.06 -0.49
CA TRP A 109 -3.99 -30.64 -0.24
C TRP A 109 -4.45 -29.75 -1.40
N GLU A 110 -4.44 -30.26 -2.63
CA GLU A 110 -5.03 -29.58 -3.79
C GLU A 110 -6.49 -29.17 -3.54
N VAL A 111 -7.32 -30.08 -2.99
CA VAL A 111 -8.74 -29.81 -2.68
C VAL A 111 -8.89 -28.81 -1.54
N VAL A 112 -8.04 -28.91 -0.51
CA VAL A 112 -8.04 -27.99 0.64
C VAL A 112 -7.70 -26.55 0.19
N PHE A 113 -6.97 -26.39 -0.90
CA PHE A 113 -6.60 -25.11 -1.48
C PHE A 113 -7.56 -24.57 -2.56
N VAL A 114 -8.67 -25.26 -2.86
CA VAL A 114 -9.70 -24.79 -3.82
C VAL A 114 -10.13 -23.33 -3.61
N PRO A 115 -10.40 -22.85 -2.38
CA PRO A 115 -10.72 -21.44 -2.17
C PRO A 115 -9.61 -20.49 -2.67
N LEU A 116 -8.33 -20.81 -2.40
CA LEU A 116 -7.19 -20.03 -2.90
C LEU A 116 -7.03 -20.12 -4.41
N TRP A 117 -7.27 -21.30 -5.03
CA TRP A 117 -7.26 -21.44 -6.48
C TRP A 117 -8.25 -20.50 -7.15
N ILE A 118 -9.46 -20.37 -6.61
CA ILE A 118 -10.48 -19.44 -7.12
C ILE A 118 -9.98 -17.99 -7.06
N VAL A 119 -9.41 -17.57 -5.92
CA VAL A 119 -8.87 -16.22 -5.74
C VAL A 119 -7.70 -15.96 -6.71
N LEU A 120 -6.83 -16.93 -6.91
CA LEU A 120 -5.70 -16.81 -7.84
C LEU A 120 -6.15 -16.76 -9.30
N CYS A 121 -7.14 -17.55 -9.69
CA CYS A 121 -7.74 -17.48 -11.02
C CYS A 121 -8.36 -16.10 -11.29
N LEU A 122 -9.11 -15.55 -10.34
CA LEU A 122 -9.65 -14.19 -10.44
C LEU A 122 -8.53 -13.14 -10.53
N SER A 123 -7.46 -13.31 -9.74
CA SER A 123 -6.29 -12.44 -9.78
C SER A 123 -5.58 -12.49 -11.12
N LEU A 124 -5.50 -13.68 -11.76
CA LEU A 124 -4.91 -13.84 -13.08
C LEU A 124 -5.73 -13.09 -14.15
N VAL A 125 -7.07 -13.12 -14.07
CA VAL A 125 -7.94 -12.31 -14.94
C VAL A 125 -7.67 -10.82 -14.73
N ALA A 126 -7.50 -10.35 -13.48
CA ALA A 126 -7.15 -8.97 -13.18
C ALA A 126 -5.76 -8.56 -13.73
N VAL A 127 -4.79 -9.47 -13.70
CA VAL A 127 -3.47 -9.28 -14.32
C VAL A 127 -3.60 -9.14 -15.84
N LEU A 128 -4.36 -10.02 -16.49
CA LEU A 128 -4.62 -9.94 -17.93
C LEU A 128 -5.26 -8.61 -18.31
N TYR A 129 -6.28 -8.18 -17.55
CA TYR A 129 -6.88 -6.86 -17.71
C TYR A 129 -5.85 -5.73 -17.57
N SER A 130 -4.97 -5.80 -16.56
CA SER A 130 -3.92 -4.81 -16.34
C SER A 130 -2.93 -4.73 -17.51
N ILE A 131 -2.56 -5.88 -18.09
CA ILE A 131 -1.69 -5.96 -19.27
C ILE A 131 -2.38 -5.32 -20.47
N ILE A 132 -3.62 -5.73 -20.77
CA ILE A 132 -4.40 -5.20 -21.90
C ILE A 132 -4.56 -3.68 -21.76
N PHE A 133 -4.94 -3.21 -20.58
CA PHE A 133 -5.08 -1.78 -20.29
C PHE A 133 -3.78 -1.02 -20.49
N SER A 134 -2.65 -1.57 -20.03
CA SER A 134 -1.33 -1.00 -20.27
C SER A 134 -0.99 -0.92 -21.76
N VAL A 135 -1.29 -1.97 -22.54
CA VAL A 135 -1.06 -1.98 -24.00
C VAL A 135 -1.92 -0.94 -24.71
N ILE A 136 -3.19 -0.81 -24.36
CA ILE A 136 -4.09 0.21 -24.92
C ILE A 136 -3.53 1.61 -24.64
N LEU A 137 -3.17 1.91 -23.40
CA LEU A 137 -2.59 3.21 -23.03
C LEU A 137 -1.29 3.51 -23.77
N LEU A 138 -0.45 2.51 -24.03
CA LEU A 138 0.77 2.69 -24.83
C LEU A 138 0.47 3.08 -26.27
N ARG A 139 -0.62 2.54 -26.84
CA ARG A 139 -1.05 2.81 -28.23
C ARG A 139 -1.80 4.14 -28.37
N THR A 140 -2.41 4.68 -27.32
CA THR A 140 -3.11 5.96 -27.36
C THR A 140 -2.12 7.14 -27.37
N PRO A 141 -2.07 7.97 -28.44
CA PRO A 141 -1.09 9.05 -28.55
C PRO A 141 -1.38 10.23 -27.60
N GLU A 142 -2.65 10.45 -27.23
CA GLU A 142 -3.14 11.57 -26.40
C GLU A 142 -2.78 11.46 -24.89
N VAL A 143 -2.23 10.33 -24.45
CA VAL A 143 -2.00 10.06 -23.03
C VAL A 143 -0.60 10.50 -22.59
N SER A 144 -0.49 11.11 -21.41
CA SER A 144 0.78 11.55 -20.83
C SER A 144 1.78 10.39 -20.67
N MET A 145 3.06 10.64 -20.94
CA MET A 145 4.13 9.62 -20.81
C MET A 145 4.24 9.07 -19.38
N GLN A 146 3.88 9.88 -18.38
CA GLN A 146 3.86 9.48 -16.97
C GLN A 146 2.78 8.42 -16.68
N GLN A 147 1.58 8.57 -17.25
CA GLN A 147 0.49 7.59 -17.10
C GLN A 147 0.82 6.28 -17.81
N LYS A 148 1.42 6.34 -18.99
CA LYS A 148 1.90 5.14 -19.73
C LYS A 148 2.90 4.33 -18.92
N LYS A 149 3.92 5.01 -18.37
CA LYS A 149 4.92 4.37 -17.50
C LYS A 149 4.28 3.77 -16.25
N SER A 150 3.34 4.50 -15.61
CA SER A 150 2.64 4.01 -14.42
C SER A 150 1.82 2.75 -14.69
N ALA A 151 1.09 2.71 -15.81
CA ALA A 151 0.29 1.54 -16.18
C ALA A 151 1.17 0.33 -16.50
N LEU A 152 2.29 0.55 -17.20
CA LEU A 152 3.26 -0.51 -17.51
C LEU A 152 3.94 -1.04 -16.24
N CYS A 153 4.41 -0.16 -15.36
CA CYS A 153 4.98 -0.56 -14.08
C CYS A 153 3.96 -1.33 -13.22
N SER A 154 2.69 -0.92 -13.22
CA SER A 154 1.63 -1.64 -12.51
C SER A 154 1.36 -3.02 -13.11
N ALA A 155 1.31 -3.15 -14.44
CA ALA A 155 1.10 -4.43 -15.10
C ALA A 155 2.25 -5.40 -14.81
N ILE A 156 3.50 -4.93 -14.93
CA ILE A 156 4.70 -5.72 -14.60
C ILE A 156 4.70 -6.12 -13.12
N GLY A 157 4.40 -5.19 -12.21
CA GLY A 157 4.31 -5.46 -10.77
C GLY A 157 3.25 -6.52 -10.43
N ASN A 158 2.07 -6.42 -11.06
CA ASN A 158 1.00 -7.40 -10.89
C ASN A 158 1.42 -8.79 -11.38
N CYS A 159 2.06 -8.89 -12.55
CA CYS A 159 2.62 -10.15 -13.07
C CYS A 159 3.67 -10.74 -12.12
N ALA A 160 4.64 -9.93 -11.71
CA ALA A 160 5.74 -10.34 -10.84
C ALA A 160 5.30 -10.67 -9.41
N THR A 161 4.04 -10.40 -9.06
CA THR A 161 3.44 -10.80 -7.78
C THR A 161 2.57 -12.04 -7.95
N VAL A 162 1.59 -12.02 -8.85
CA VAL A 162 0.58 -13.08 -8.97
C VAL A 162 1.15 -14.37 -9.54
N ILE A 163 2.04 -14.30 -10.54
CA ILE A 163 2.61 -15.50 -11.16
C ILE A 163 3.47 -16.28 -10.14
N PRO A 164 4.42 -15.66 -9.40
CA PRO A 164 5.17 -16.41 -8.41
C PRO A 164 4.32 -16.93 -7.25
N VAL A 165 3.25 -16.24 -6.85
CA VAL A 165 2.29 -16.78 -5.85
C VAL A 165 1.55 -18.01 -6.38
N LEU A 166 1.14 -18.00 -7.65
CA LEU A 166 0.52 -19.18 -8.28
C LEU A 166 1.50 -20.36 -8.32
N VAL A 167 2.75 -20.11 -8.72
CA VAL A 167 3.79 -21.16 -8.75
C VAL A 167 4.04 -21.69 -7.33
N PHE A 168 4.15 -20.83 -6.33
CA PHE A 168 4.26 -21.24 -4.93
C PHE A 168 3.09 -22.14 -4.51
N GLN A 169 1.87 -21.76 -4.86
CA GLN A 169 0.67 -22.51 -4.49
C GLN A 169 0.67 -23.93 -5.08
N VAL A 170 1.09 -24.09 -6.34
CA VAL A 170 1.25 -25.40 -7.00
C VAL A 170 2.32 -26.22 -6.29
N LEU A 171 3.52 -25.65 -6.13
CA LEU A 171 4.63 -26.34 -5.48
C LEU A 171 4.31 -26.74 -4.02
N LEU A 172 3.53 -25.92 -3.32
CA LEU A 172 3.11 -26.20 -1.95
C LEU A 172 2.10 -27.35 -1.90
N ALA A 173 1.12 -27.39 -2.81
CA ALA A 173 0.16 -28.49 -2.88
C ALA A 173 0.89 -29.82 -3.12
N ASP A 174 1.72 -29.89 -4.17
CA ASP A 174 2.51 -31.08 -4.51
C ASP A 174 3.47 -31.49 -3.38
N LYS A 175 4.04 -30.50 -2.67
CA LYS A 175 4.93 -30.77 -1.54
C LYS A 175 4.19 -31.38 -0.36
N LEU A 176 2.97 -30.92 -0.08
CA LEU A 176 2.17 -31.37 1.05
C LEU A 176 1.47 -32.70 0.78
N ASP A 177 1.17 -33.03 -0.48
CA ASP A 177 0.67 -34.35 -0.92
C ASP A 177 1.79 -35.40 -1.07
N GLU A 178 3.02 -35.08 -0.66
CA GLU A 178 4.23 -35.94 -0.70
C GLU A 178 4.74 -36.31 -2.10
N ASP A 179 4.22 -35.67 -3.15
CA ASP A 179 4.65 -35.89 -4.54
C ASP A 179 6.01 -35.21 -4.86
N LEU A 180 6.41 -34.21 -4.07
CA LEU A 180 7.62 -33.40 -4.32
C LEU A 180 8.68 -33.51 -3.19
N ASN A 181 9.89 -33.95 -3.54
CA ASN A 181 11.01 -34.12 -2.58
C ASN A 181 11.89 -32.88 -2.39
N TRP A 182 11.44 -31.70 -2.82
CA TRP A 182 12.23 -30.47 -2.72
C TRP A 182 12.28 -29.91 -1.29
N PRO A 183 13.33 -29.15 -0.92
CA PRO A 183 13.38 -28.49 0.37
C PRO A 183 12.34 -27.36 0.44
N PHE A 184 11.78 -27.10 1.62
CA PHE A 184 10.75 -26.07 1.82
C PHE A 184 11.18 -24.67 1.37
N ILE A 185 12.48 -24.35 1.44
CA ILE A 185 13.02 -23.07 0.94
C ILE A 185 12.88 -22.92 -0.58
N ALA A 186 13.04 -24.01 -1.34
CA ALA A 186 12.87 -24.00 -2.79
C ALA A 186 11.38 -23.86 -3.16
N VAL A 187 10.51 -24.55 -2.42
CA VAL A 187 9.05 -24.42 -2.54
C VAL A 187 8.61 -22.99 -2.22
N ALA A 188 9.13 -22.38 -1.15
CA ALA A 188 8.83 -21.02 -0.73
C ALA A 188 9.51 -19.93 -1.59
N GLY A 189 10.48 -20.28 -2.44
CA GLY A 189 11.26 -19.33 -3.24
C GLY A 189 10.39 -18.36 -4.07
N PRO A 190 9.42 -18.85 -4.86
CA PRO A 190 8.52 -17.97 -5.62
C PRO A 190 7.71 -17.00 -4.74
N LEU A 191 7.27 -17.45 -3.55
CA LEU A 191 6.58 -16.58 -2.59
C LEU A 191 7.50 -15.47 -2.09
N LEU A 192 8.75 -15.79 -1.73
CA LEU A 192 9.72 -14.80 -1.29
C LEU A 192 10.00 -13.76 -2.38
N VAL A 193 10.08 -14.18 -3.64
CA VAL A 193 10.22 -13.26 -4.80
C VAL A 193 9.00 -12.35 -4.94
N ALA A 194 7.78 -12.87 -4.79
CA ALA A 194 6.56 -12.05 -4.81
C ALA A 194 6.54 -11.03 -3.67
N LEU A 195 6.87 -11.45 -2.45
CA LEU A 195 6.92 -10.57 -1.27
C LEU A 195 7.98 -9.47 -1.44
N PHE A 196 9.17 -9.83 -1.94
CA PHE A 196 10.21 -8.86 -2.26
C PHE A 196 9.75 -7.87 -3.33
N THR A 197 9.07 -8.35 -4.37
CA THR A 197 8.49 -7.50 -5.42
C THR A 197 7.44 -6.54 -4.86
N LEU A 198 6.57 -6.99 -3.96
CA LEU A 198 5.59 -6.13 -3.29
C LEU A 198 6.24 -5.04 -2.44
N ILE A 199 7.34 -5.35 -1.74
CA ILE A 199 8.13 -4.38 -1.00
C ILE A 199 8.70 -3.32 -1.97
N LEU A 200 9.30 -3.74 -3.08
CA LEU A 200 9.84 -2.81 -4.08
C LEU A 200 8.75 -1.91 -4.70
N LEU A 201 7.59 -2.49 -5.02
CA LEU A 201 6.47 -1.75 -5.62
C LEU A 201 5.88 -0.72 -4.63
N SER A 202 5.97 -1.00 -3.33
CA SER A 202 5.51 -0.12 -2.25
C SER A 202 6.25 1.22 -2.19
N PHE A 203 7.52 1.27 -2.60
CA PHE A 203 8.29 2.52 -2.68
C PHE A 203 7.88 3.41 -3.86
N ASN A 204 7.30 2.82 -4.91
CA ASN A 204 6.90 3.52 -6.14
C ASN A 204 5.42 3.93 -6.18
N ALA A 205 4.63 3.51 -5.19
CA ALA A 205 3.22 3.89 -5.10
C ALA A 205 3.08 5.40 -4.81
N LYS A 206 2.58 6.15 -5.79
CA LYS A 206 2.18 7.56 -5.62
C LYS A 206 0.76 7.61 -5.06
N GLY A 207 0.61 8.21 -3.88
CA GLY A 207 -0.65 8.17 -3.12
C GLY A 207 -0.63 7.00 -2.14
N GLY A 208 -1.34 7.17 -1.02
CA GLY A 208 -1.27 6.27 0.14
C GLY A 208 -1.22 4.79 -0.22
N ASN A 209 -0.28 4.07 0.39
CA ASN A 209 -0.06 2.67 0.08
C ASN A 209 -1.18 1.84 0.71
N LYS A 210 -2.12 1.43 -0.14
CA LYS A 210 -3.24 0.54 0.20
C LYS A 210 -2.77 -0.77 0.85
N TRP A 211 -1.64 -1.30 0.36
CA TRP A 211 -1.07 -2.58 0.80
C TRP A 211 -0.43 -2.55 2.18
N TRP A 212 -0.02 -1.38 2.67
CA TRP A 212 0.53 -1.23 4.03
C TRP A 212 -0.49 -0.58 4.95
N PHE A 213 -1.57 -1.31 5.25
CA PHE A 213 -2.54 -0.91 6.29
C PHE A 213 -3.12 0.51 6.11
N GLY A 214 -3.26 0.96 4.86
CA GLY A 214 -3.80 2.28 4.55
C GLY A 214 -2.91 3.45 4.99
N ILE A 215 -1.58 3.29 5.02
CA ILE A 215 -0.65 4.42 5.16
C ILE A 215 -1.03 5.50 4.16
N ARG A 216 -1.46 6.67 4.65
CA ARG A 216 -1.95 7.78 3.81
C ARG A 216 -0.83 8.55 3.09
N LYS A 217 0.43 8.24 3.40
CA LYS A 217 1.64 8.85 2.82
C LYS A 217 2.32 7.91 1.83
N ASN A 218 3.20 8.43 0.98
CA ASN A 218 4.09 7.57 0.21
C ASN A 218 5.01 6.79 1.17
N PHE A 219 5.30 5.52 0.89
CA PHE A 219 6.08 4.66 1.80
C PHE A 219 7.44 5.27 2.17
N SER A 220 8.12 5.91 1.20
CA SER A 220 9.38 6.63 1.44
C SER A 220 9.24 7.81 2.40
N GLN A 221 8.13 8.56 2.33
CA GLN A 221 7.86 9.66 3.26
C GLN A 221 7.50 9.15 4.66
N PHE A 222 6.85 7.99 4.75
CA PHE A 222 6.60 7.33 6.01
C PHE A 222 7.91 6.88 6.67
N LEU A 223 8.78 6.18 5.93
CA LEU A 223 10.10 5.75 6.41
C LEU A 223 10.96 6.93 6.89
N LEU A 224 11.03 8.01 6.11
CA LEU A 224 11.75 9.23 6.51
C LEU A 224 11.17 9.87 7.78
N GLY A 225 9.85 9.78 7.98
CA GLY A 225 9.20 10.32 9.19
C GLY A 225 9.37 9.44 10.44
N VAL A 226 9.61 8.13 10.27
CA VAL A 226 9.83 7.19 11.39
C VAL A 226 11.33 7.10 11.76
N LEU A 227 12.22 7.39 10.81
CA LEU A 227 13.67 7.31 10.98
C LEU A 227 14.31 8.72 11.01
N PRO A 228 14.48 9.34 12.20
CA PRO A 228 15.05 10.69 12.30
C PRO A 228 16.48 10.78 11.72
N CYS A 229 17.27 9.71 11.82
CA CYS A 229 18.62 9.65 11.23
C CYS A 229 18.61 9.74 9.70
N LEU A 230 17.58 9.17 9.06
CA LEU A 230 17.41 9.21 7.60
C LEU A 230 16.83 10.56 7.15
N GLN A 231 16.04 11.20 8.02
CA GLN A 231 15.55 12.56 7.80
C GLN A 231 16.70 13.57 7.79
N GLU A 232 17.64 13.49 8.73
CA GLU A 232 18.86 14.32 8.73
C GLU A 232 19.71 14.11 7.46
N TYR A 233 19.87 12.86 7.01
CA TYR A 233 20.58 12.55 5.77
C TYR A 233 19.86 13.09 4.51
N GLY A 234 18.52 13.02 4.49
CA GLY A 234 17.69 13.52 3.38
C GLY A 234 17.54 15.05 3.36
N ASN A 235 17.88 15.74 4.45
CA ASN A 235 17.85 17.21 4.54
C ASN A 235 19.13 17.87 4.01
N ILE A 236 20.12 17.06 3.61
CA ILE A 236 21.33 17.54 2.92
C ILE A 236 21.00 17.69 1.44
N SER A 237 20.53 18.86 1.03
CA SER A 237 20.47 19.22 -0.38
C SER A 237 21.87 19.59 -0.87
N TYR A 238 22.47 18.76 -1.74
CA TYR A 238 23.67 19.17 -2.46
C TYR A 238 23.29 20.27 -3.44
N HIS A 239 23.68 21.51 -3.14
CA HIS A 239 23.84 22.52 -4.17
C HIS A 239 25.08 22.14 -4.97
N THR A 240 24.89 21.59 -6.17
CA THR A 240 25.98 21.50 -7.14
C THR A 240 26.27 22.92 -7.61
N ASP A 241 27.11 23.64 -6.87
CA ASP A 241 27.70 24.89 -7.35
C ASP A 241 28.53 24.52 -8.57
N SER A 242 27.91 24.69 -9.74
CA SER A 242 28.60 24.56 -11.02
C SER A 242 29.46 25.81 -11.15
N GLY A 243 30.65 25.77 -10.55
CA GLY A 243 31.80 26.63 -10.83
C GLY A 243 31.58 28.13 -10.71
N GLN A 244 31.65 28.68 -9.50
CA GLN A 244 32.15 30.04 -9.31
C GLN A 244 33.67 30.02 -9.20
N THR A 245 34.36 30.49 -10.24
CA THR A 245 35.72 31.04 -10.14
C THR A 245 35.66 32.54 -10.47
N VAL A 246 35.63 33.34 -9.40
CA VAL A 246 36.29 34.64 -9.09
C VAL A 246 36.60 35.63 -10.26
N PRO A 247 36.42 36.97 -10.06
CA PRO A 247 36.27 37.97 -11.12
C PRO A 247 37.59 38.62 -11.57
N LEU A 248 37.65 39.10 -12.82
CA LEU A 248 38.61 40.12 -13.25
C LEU A 248 38.07 40.97 -14.41
N ASP A 249 38.23 42.29 -14.24
CA ASP A 249 37.85 43.38 -15.14
C ASP A 249 38.31 43.20 -16.59
N SER A 250 37.48 43.62 -17.55
CA SER A 250 37.75 44.76 -18.43
C SER A 250 36.85 44.83 -19.68
N THR A 251 36.37 46.05 -19.93
CA THR A 251 35.98 46.66 -21.22
C THR A 251 34.54 46.49 -21.73
N ASN A 252 33.90 47.67 -21.86
CA ASN A 252 32.67 48.01 -22.57
C ASN A 252 32.50 47.32 -23.94
N VAL A 253 31.25 47.06 -24.35
CA VAL A 253 30.60 47.59 -25.58
C VAL A 253 29.23 46.92 -25.85
N GLN A 254 28.19 47.77 -26.00
CA GLN A 254 26.95 47.66 -26.80
C GLN A 254 25.98 46.48 -26.60
N LEU A 255 24.77 46.69 -26.10
CA LEU A 255 23.57 47.33 -26.70
C LEU A 255 22.62 46.29 -27.34
N ASP A 256 21.43 46.21 -26.75
CA ASP A 256 20.12 45.98 -27.36
C ASP A 256 20.00 44.91 -28.46
N ASP A 257 19.54 43.73 -28.08
CA ASP A 257 18.28 43.20 -28.60
C ASP A 257 17.82 42.00 -27.73
N PHE A 258 16.53 41.67 -27.75
CA PHE A 258 15.84 40.53 -27.08
C PHE A 258 15.04 40.73 -25.78
N GLU A 259 14.87 41.95 -25.26
CA GLU A 259 13.80 42.21 -24.26
C GLU A 259 12.44 42.42 -24.95
N LYS A 260 11.82 41.36 -25.49
CA LYS A 260 10.37 41.45 -25.80
C LYS A 260 9.56 40.16 -25.93
N TYR A 261 9.88 39.04 -25.26
CA TYR A 261 8.97 37.88 -25.28
C TYR A 261 9.00 36.98 -24.02
N ASP A 262 8.95 37.54 -22.80
CA ASP A 262 8.66 36.68 -21.61
C ASP A 262 7.98 37.38 -20.41
N ARG A 263 7.05 38.31 -20.66
CA ARG A 263 6.34 39.03 -19.57
C ARG A 263 4.90 38.57 -19.29
N LYS A 264 4.40 37.52 -19.96
CA LYS A 264 3.04 36.99 -19.69
C LYS A 264 2.98 35.65 -18.93
N GLY A 265 4.08 34.92 -18.76
CA GLY A 265 4.10 33.65 -18.01
C GLY A 265 4.32 33.77 -16.49
N LYS A 266 5.02 34.81 -16.02
CA LYS A 266 5.51 34.89 -14.64
C LYS A 266 4.51 35.38 -13.58
N LYS A 267 3.30 35.83 -13.94
CA LYS A 267 2.30 36.28 -12.94
C LYS A 267 1.31 35.20 -12.48
N ALA A 268 1.26 34.04 -13.14
CA ALA A 268 0.39 32.93 -12.74
C ALA A 268 1.08 31.92 -11.81
N LEU A 269 2.42 31.90 -11.74
CA LEU A 269 3.17 30.92 -10.96
C LEU A 269 3.40 31.30 -9.49
N THR A 270 3.25 32.59 -9.13
CA THR A 270 3.60 33.07 -7.78
C THR A 270 2.46 32.96 -6.76
N LYS A 271 1.20 32.77 -7.20
CA LYS A 271 0.04 32.81 -6.28
C LYS A 271 -0.37 31.45 -5.69
N LYS A 272 0.29 30.35 -6.07
CA LYS A 272 -0.11 28.98 -5.65
C LYS A 272 0.89 28.28 -4.71
N ASN A 273 2.00 28.92 -4.35
CA ASN A 273 3.06 28.33 -3.53
C ASN A 273 3.21 28.92 -2.11
N ASP A 274 2.34 29.84 -1.68
CA ASP A 274 2.47 30.47 -0.35
C ASP A 274 1.99 29.60 0.82
N HIS A 275 1.38 28.44 0.59
CA HIS A 275 0.84 27.57 1.65
C HIS A 275 1.73 26.39 2.06
N LEU A 276 2.97 26.29 1.58
CA LEU A 276 3.85 25.12 1.82
C LEU A 276 5.25 25.47 2.36
N LYS A 277 5.48 26.67 2.89
CA LYS A 277 6.73 26.93 3.61
C LYS A 277 6.67 26.31 5.02
N PRO A 278 7.60 25.42 5.40
CA PRO A 278 7.82 25.09 6.80
C PRO A 278 8.29 26.35 7.52
N VAL A 279 7.59 26.74 8.59
CA VAL A 279 8.04 27.80 9.49
C VAL A 279 9.21 27.25 10.29
N VAL A 280 10.43 27.68 9.99
CA VAL A 280 11.62 27.39 10.79
C VAL A 280 11.87 28.58 11.71
N PRO A 281 11.96 28.39 13.04
CA PRO A 281 12.37 29.47 13.92
C PRO A 281 13.84 29.81 13.66
N ILE A 282 14.10 31.06 13.28
CA ILE A 282 15.46 31.61 13.22
C ILE A 282 15.88 31.86 14.67
N VAL A 283 16.72 30.98 15.22
CA VAL A 283 17.41 31.26 16.48
C VAL A 283 18.67 32.06 16.13
N SER A 284 18.59 33.38 16.29
CA SER A 284 19.77 34.24 16.28
C SER A 284 20.55 33.99 17.57
N ILE A 285 21.73 33.37 17.45
CA ILE A 285 22.70 33.30 18.55
C ILE A 285 23.45 34.63 18.55
N GLU A 286 23.09 35.53 19.46
CA GLU A 286 23.92 36.68 19.81
C GLU A 286 25.18 36.17 20.53
N LEU A 287 26.36 36.53 20.02
CA LEU A 287 27.60 36.42 20.79
C LEU A 287 27.64 37.58 21.80
N PRO A 288 28.07 37.35 23.05
CA PRO A 288 28.25 38.43 24.02
C PRO A 288 29.50 39.26 23.71
N ASP A 289 29.41 40.54 24.10
CA ASP A 289 30.35 41.65 23.86
C ASP A 289 31.84 41.37 24.06
#